data_AF-A0A7X1IKD0-F1
#
_entry.id   AF-A0A7X1IKD0-F1
#
_cell.length_a   1.000
_cell.length_b   1.000
_cell.length_c   1.000
_cell.angle_alpha   90.00
_cell.angle_beta   90.00
_cell.angle_gamma   90.00
#
_symmetry.space_group_name_H-M   'P 1'
#
loop_
_entity.id
_entity.type
_entity.pdbx_description
1 polymer ?
#
loop_
_entity_poly.entity_id
_entity_poly.type
_entity_poly.pdbx_seq_one_letter_code
_entity_poly.pdbx_strand_id
1 'polypeptide(L)' 'MCECRTTVPRISLMAAAELRDVLSALERGKGPVAIAALMAIDPESWQAIEHRLAAVGGDLRALLDAAGEGDTRRYALR' A
#
# COMPACT_ATOMS: atom_id res chain seq x y z
N MET A 1 19.54 1.36 33.07
CA MET A 1 19.60 1.94 31.72
C MET A 1 18.62 1.15 30.87
N CYS A 2 17.51 1.75 30.43
CA CYS A 2 16.56 1.07 29.55
C CYS A 2 17.08 1.20 28.12
N GLU A 3 17.44 0.09 27.49
CA GLU A 3 17.68 0.06 26.05
C GLU A 3 16.40 0.47 25.31
N CYS A 4 16.43 1.65 24.69
CA CYS A 4 15.44 2.04 23.69
C CYS A 4 15.73 1.22 22.43
N ARG A 5 15.33 -0.05 22.44
CA ARG A 5 15.40 -0.94 21.28
C ARG A 5 14.45 -0.34 20.25
N THR A 6 14.99 0.41 19.30
CA THR A 6 14.22 0.92 18.17
C THR A 6 13.76 -0.32 17.39
N THR A 7 12.56 -0.80 17.70
CA THR A 7 11.92 -1.86 16.93
C THR A 7 11.77 -1.32 15.52
N VAL A 8 12.58 -1.83 14.60
CA VAL A 8 12.44 -1.52 13.18
C VAL A 8 10.98 -1.79 12.82
N PRO A 9 10.20 -0.79 12.37
CA PRO A 9 8.79 -0.97 12.08
C PRO A 9 8.63 -2.14 11.10
N ARG A 10 7.91 -3.19 11.52
CA ARG A 10 7.79 -4.44 10.77
C ARG A 10 6.47 -4.45 10.03
N ILE A 11 6.54 -4.52 8.70
CA ILE A 11 5.36 -4.88 7.90
C ILE A 11 5.01 -6.34 8.19
N SER A 12 3.79 -6.59 8.65
CA SER A 12 3.28 -7.94 8.86
C SER A 12 3.08 -8.66 7.52
N LEU A 13 3.14 -10.00 7.52
CA LEU A 13 2.87 -10.77 6.30
C LEU A 13 1.44 -10.56 5.78
N MET A 14 0.49 -10.35 6.69
CA MET A 14 -0.89 -10.04 6.34
C MET A 14 -0.98 -8.68 5.64
N ALA A 15 -0.40 -7.62 6.21
CA ALA A 15 -0.39 -6.30 5.57
C ALA A 15 0.30 -6.31 4.20
N ALA A 16 1.34 -7.12 4.01
CA ALA A 16 1.98 -7.29 2.69
C ALA A 16 1.09 -8.06 1.68
N ALA A 17 0.20 -8.94 2.15
CA ALA A 17 -0.81 -9.58 1.30
C ALA A 17 -1.91 -8.58 0.94
N GLU A 18 -2.47 -7.88 1.92
CA GLU A 18 -3.51 -6.86 1.72
C GLU A 18 -3.02 -5.75 0.76
N LEU A 19 -1.79 -5.25 0.91
CA LEU A 19 -1.23 -4.24 0.00
C LEU A 19 -1.15 -4.73 -1.45
N ARG A 20 -0.81 -6.00 -1.68
CA ARG A 20 -0.82 -6.59 -3.03
C ARG A 20 -2.24 -6.70 -3.58
N ASP A 21 -3.20 -7.03 -2.74
CA ASP A 21 -4.60 -7.12 -3.14
C ASP A 21 -5.19 -5.75 -3.45
N VAL A 22 -4.81 -4.70 -2.71
CA VAL A 22 -5.11 -3.30 -3.02
C VAL A 22 -4.63 -2.94 -4.41
N LEU A 23 -3.34 -3.13 -4.71
CA LEU A 23 -2.76 -2.79 -6.00
C LEU A 23 -3.44 -3.57 -7.13
N SER A 24 -3.63 -4.87 -6.94
CA SER A 24 -4.31 -5.74 -7.92
C SER A 24 -5.77 -5.34 -8.15
N ALA A 25 -6.47 -4.88 -7.11
CA ALA A 25 -7.83 -4.40 -7.22
C ALA A 25 -7.91 -3.07 -7.95
N LEU A 26 -6.99 -2.14 -7.67
CA LEU A 26 -6.88 -0.86 -8.37
C LEU A 26 -6.61 -1.04 -9.86
N GLU A 27 -5.68 -1.92 -10.22
CA GLU A 27 -5.35 -2.24 -11.62
C GLU A 27 -6.52 -2.86 -12.42
N ARG A 28 -7.51 -3.39 -11.71
CA ARG A 28 -8.72 -4.03 -12.27
C ARG A 28 -9.97 -3.16 -12.15
N GLY A 29 -9.84 -1.91 -11.70
CA GLY A 29 -10.97 -1.00 -11.47
C GLY A 29 -11.89 -1.43 -10.32
N LYS A 30 -11.45 -2.32 -9.44
CA LYS A 30 -12.24 -2.84 -8.30
C LYS A 30 -12.08 -1.97 -7.05
N GLY A 31 -12.41 -0.68 -7.18
CA GLY A 31 -12.26 0.32 -6.10
C GLY A 31 -12.78 -0.12 -4.72
N PRO A 32 -14.00 -0.68 -4.59
CA PRO A 32 -14.52 -1.14 -3.30
C PRO A 32 -13.67 -2.23 -2.63
N VAL A 33 -13.08 -3.13 -3.42
CA VAL A 33 -12.19 -4.19 -2.90
C VAL A 33 -10.86 -3.59 -2.45
N ALA A 34 -10.32 -2.63 -3.20
CA ALA A 34 -9.12 -1.91 -2.79
C ALA A 34 -9.32 -1.18 -1.46
N ILE A 35 -10.47 -0.52 -1.26
CA ILE A 35 -10.79 0.15 0.01
C ILE A 35 -10.89 -0.86 1.16
N ALA A 36 -11.56 -1.99 0.94
CA ALA A 36 -11.70 -3.02 1.97
C ALA A 36 -10.34 -3.59 2.42
N ALA A 37 -9.45 -3.88 1.46
CA ALA A 37 -8.10 -4.38 1.74
C ALA A 37 -7.22 -3.31 2.42
N LEU A 38 -7.33 -2.02 2.03
CA LEU A 38 -6.65 -0.92 2.73
C LEU A 38 -7.07 -0.85 4.21
N MET A 39 -8.35 -1.00 4.49
CA MET A 39 -8.89 -0.99 5.85
C MET A 39 -8.47 -2.21 6.69
N ALA A 40 -8.02 -3.29 6.05
CA ALA A 40 -7.53 -4.49 6.74
C ALA A 40 -6.05 -4.35 7.16
N ILE A 41 -5.31 -3.37 6.64
CA ILE A 41 -3.92 -3.11 7.04
C ILE A 41 -3.90 -2.48 8.43
N ASP A 42 -3.16 -3.09 9.34
CA ASP A 42 -2.99 -2.56 10.69
C ASP A 42 -2.16 -1.26 10.72
N PRO A 43 -2.39 -0.35 11.69
CA PRO A 43 -1.73 0.95 11.72
C PRO A 43 -0.20 0.90 11.82
N GLU A 44 0.37 -0.12 12.48
CA GLU A 44 1.82 -0.27 12.60
C GLU A 44 2.43 -0.64 11.25
N SER A 45 1.84 -1.61 10.56
CA SER A 45 2.23 -1.99 9.21
C SER A 45 2.02 -0.84 8.21
N TRP A 46 0.96 -0.04 8.35
CA TRP A 46 0.74 1.13 7.51
C TRP A 46 1.92 2.12 7.60
N GLN A 47 2.29 2.53 8.81
CA GLN A 47 3.43 3.42 9.01
C GLN A 47 4.76 2.79 8.53
N ALA A 48 4.92 1.48 8.71
CA ALA A 48 6.09 0.76 8.22
C ALA A 48 6.19 0.75 6.69
N ILE A 49 5.04 0.66 5.99
CA ILE A 49 4.93 0.78 4.54
C ILE A 49 5.30 2.19 4.10
N GLU A 50 4.69 3.22 4.69
CA GLU A 50 4.98 4.62 4.37
C GLU A 50 6.47 4.94 4.55
N HIS A 51 7.06 4.52 5.67
CA HIS A 51 8.48 4.74 5.94
C HIS A 51 9.39 4.03 4.93
N ARG A 52 9.05 2.79 4.54
CA ARG A 52 9.81 2.06 3.51
C ARG A 52 9.70 2.69 2.14
N LEU A 53 8.51 3.20 1.79
CA LEU A 53 8.32 3.89 0.52
C LEU A 53 9.12 5.20 0.49
N ALA A 54 9.06 5.97 1.56
CA ALA A 54 9.83 7.21 1.69
C ALA A 54 11.34 6.94 1.58
N ALA A 55 11.82 5.84 2.15
CA ALA A 55 13.24 5.45 2.07
C ALA A 55 13.72 5.15 0.64
N VAL A 56 12.82 4.80 -0.28
CA VAL A 56 13.13 4.63 -1.71
C VAL A 56 12.70 5.84 -2.57
N GLY A 57 12.33 6.96 -1.93
CA GLY A 57 11.91 8.20 -2.60
C GLY A 57 10.48 8.18 -3.13
N GLY A 58 9.67 7.22 -2.70
CA GLY A 58 8.25 7.10 -3.08
C GLY A 58 7.30 7.68 -2.04
N ASP A 59 6.05 7.82 -2.45
CA ASP A 59 4.92 8.20 -1.60
C ASP A 59 3.76 7.23 -1.82
N LEU A 60 3.10 6.83 -0.73
CA LEU A 60 2.07 5.79 -0.78
C LEU A 60 0.84 6.24 -1.56
N ARG A 61 0.47 7.53 -1.46
CA ARG A 61 -0.64 8.07 -2.24
C ARG A 61 -0.28 8.08 -3.72
N ALA A 62 0.92 8.53 -4.10
CA ALA A 62 1.38 8.51 -5.49
C ALA A 62 1.41 7.08 -6.08
N LEU A 63 1.80 6.08 -5.27
CA LEU A 63 1.75 4.67 -5.68
C LEU A 63 0.32 4.20 -5.96
N LEU A 64 -0.63 4.52 -5.07
CA LEU A 64 -2.04 4.14 -5.22
C LEU A 64 -2.70 4.84 -6.42
N ASP A 65 -2.42 6.13 -6.61
CA ASP A 65 -2.90 6.90 -7.76
C ASP A 65 -2.37 6.29 -9.07
N ALA A 66 -1.07 5.97 -9.15
CA ALA A 66 -0.48 5.33 -10.32
C ALA A 66 -1.09 3.95 -10.64
N ALA A 67 -1.40 3.15 -9.60
CA ALA A 67 -2.06 1.86 -9.77
C ALA A 67 -3.50 2.00 -10.31
N GLY A 68 -4.24 3.04 -9.87
CA GLY A 68 -5.57 3.35 -10.38
C GLY A 68 -5.59 3.91 -11.80
N GLU A 69 -4.59 4.71 -12.17
CA GLU A 69 -4.43 5.23 -13.54
C GLU A 69 -4.17 4.12 -14.58
N GLY A 70 -3.50 3.03 -14.18
CA GLY A 70 -3.20 1.91 -15.07
C GLY A 70 -4.45 1.28 -15.70
N ASP A 71 -5.57 1.26 -14.98
CA ASP A 71 -6.88 0.85 -15.50
C ASP A 71 -7.46 1.91 -16.44
N THR A 72 -7.42 3.18 -16.04
CA THR A 72 -7.97 4.30 -16.83
C THR A 72 -7.30 4.44 -18.20
N ARG A 73 -5.97 4.30 -18.27
CA ARG A 73 -5.22 4.31 -19.56
C ARG A 73 -5.60 3.13 -20.47
N ARG A 74 -5.96 1.97 -19.91
CA ARG A 74 -6.42 0.80 -20.68
C ARG A 74 -7.81 1.01 -21.29
N TYR A 75 -8.69 1.75 -20.61
CA TYR A 75 -9.98 2.14 -21.17
C TYR A 75 -9.87 3.26 -22.22
N ALA A 76 -8.95 4.21 -22.08
CA ALA A 76 -8.80 5.32 -23.02
C ALA A 76 -8.22 4.94 -24.40
N LEU A 77 -7.60 3.77 -24.52
CA LEU A 77 -7.04 3.24 -25.77
C LEU A 77 -7.96 2.23 -26.47
N ARG A 78 -9.21 2.10 -26.00
CA ARG A 78 -10.23 1.18 -26.54
C ARG A 78 -11.39 1.96 -27.14
#